data_AF-A0A7J3M1W3-F1
#
_entry.id   AF-A0A7J3M1W3-F1
#
_cell.length_a   1.000
_cell.length_b   1.000
_cell.length_c   1.000
_cell.angle_alpha   90.00
_cell.angle_beta   90.00
_cell.angle_gamma   90.00
#
_symmetry.space_group_name_H-M   'P 1'
#
loop_
_entity.id
_entity.type
_entity.pdbx_description
1 polymer ?
#
loop_
_entity_poly.entity_id
_entity_poly.type
_entity_poly.pdbx_seq_one_letter_code
_entity_poly.pdbx_strand_id
1 'polypeptide(L)'
;STDPVGVSDPLFGRDFFAICDEKSRVFCSQSQSPLIQKDLFRKTLKNSAVMRNRRVFVSTVPTYPLSLWSFIISGDHSFRYVKRNFRKIEGKTRHYNPGVHFSAFMLPEWLKKEVEDASKGN
;
A
#
# COMPACT_ATOMS: atom_id res chain seq x y z
N SER A 1 2.64 -5.04 -9.69
CA SER A 1 3.00 -4.20 -10.85
C SER A 1 4.51 -4.17 -10.95
N THR A 2 5.09 -3.99 -12.12
CA THR A 2 6.51 -3.62 -12.27
C THR A 2 6.68 -2.12 -12.00
N ASP A 3 7.92 -1.64 -11.88
CA ASP A 3 8.21 -0.22 -11.72
C ASP A 3 7.59 0.60 -12.86
N PRO A 4 7.16 1.86 -12.62
CA PRO A 4 6.45 2.70 -13.58
C PRO A 4 7.38 3.20 -14.70
N VAL A 5 7.77 2.29 -15.59
CA VAL A 5 8.63 2.54 -16.74
C VAL A 5 7.98 1.89 -17.96
N GLY A 6 7.79 2.68 -19.02
CA GLY A 6 7.17 2.21 -20.25
C GLY A 6 5.71 1.83 -20.06
N VAL A 7 5.37 0.57 -20.36
CA VAL A 7 3.98 0.06 -20.41
C VAL A 7 3.21 0.11 -19.09
N SER A 8 3.90 0.24 -17.96
CA SER A 8 3.29 0.23 -16.62
C SER A 8 2.92 1.61 -16.07
N ASP A 9 3.40 2.73 -16.66
CA ASP A 9 3.12 4.09 -16.16
C ASP A 9 1.61 4.42 -16.08
N PRO A 10 0.74 4.00 -17.03
CA PRO A 10 -0.70 4.21 -16.91
C PRO A 10 -1.34 3.59 -15.65
N LEU A 11 -0.74 2.53 -15.10
CA LEU A 11 -1.22 1.85 -13.88
C LEU A 11 -0.95 2.66 -12.60
N PHE A 12 -0.29 3.82 -12.70
CA PHE A 12 -0.03 4.73 -11.59
C PHE A 12 -0.73 6.08 -11.76
N GLY A 13 -1.59 6.23 -12.78
CA GLY A 13 -2.40 7.43 -13.02
C GLY A 13 -3.60 7.54 -12.08
N ARG A 14 -4.09 8.78 -11.87
CA ARG A 14 -5.28 9.06 -11.05
C ARG A 14 -6.52 8.33 -11.57
N ASP A 15 -6.72 8.30 -12.89
CA ASP A 15 -7.87 7.67 -13.53
C ASP A 15 -7.89 6.16 -13.32
N PHE A 16 -6.72 5.51 -13.37
CA PHE A 16 -6.60 4.09 -13.06
C PHE A 16 -7.05 3.81 -11.62
N PHE A 17 -6.60 4.61 -10.66
CA PHE A 17 -7.04 4.46 -9.27
C PHE A 17 -8.54 4.72 -9.09
N ALA A 18 -9.11 5.72 -9.77
CA ALA A 18 -10.55 5.97 -9.73
C ALA A 18 -11.35 4.77 -10.25
N ILE A 19 -10.97 4.21 -11.40
CA ILE A 19 -11.60 3.02 -11.98
C ILE A 19 -11.46 1.81 -11.05
N CYS A 20 -10.28 1.60 -10.46
CA CYS A 20 -10.06 0.50 -9.53
C CYS A 20 -10.90 0.64 -8.26
N ASP A 21 -11.08 1.84 -7.74
CA ASP A 21 -11.92 2.09 -6.57
C ASP A 21 -13.40 1.79 -6.85
N GLU A 22 -13.89 2.19 -8.02
CA GLU A 22 -15.26 1.92 -8.46
C GLU A 22 -15.51 0.42 -8.65
N LYS A 23 -14.59 -0.28 -9.32
CA LYS A 23 -14.80 -1.68 -9.73
C LYS A 23 -14.45 -2.71 -8.66
N SER A 24 -13.73 -2.32 -7.61
CA SER A 24 -13.23 -3.27 -6.60
C SER A 24 -13.90 -3.05 -5.24
N ARG A 25 -14.22 -4.15 -4.56
CA ARG A 25 -14.58 -4.06 -3.13
C ARG A 25 -13.37 -3.68 -2.27
N VAL A 26 -12.23 -4.28 -2.55
CA VAL A 26 -10.94 -3.99 -1.93
C VAL A 26 -9.90 -3.95 -3.04
N PHE A 27 -9.04 -2.92 -3.02
CA PHE A 27 -7.90 -2.82 -3.91
C PHE A 27 -6.61 -2.79 -3.10
N CYS A 28 -5.56 -3.44 -3.60
CA CYS A 28 -4.23 -3.38 -3.01
C CYS A 28 -3.17 -3.33 -4.12
N SER A 29 -2.21 -2.40 -4.03
CA SER A 29 -1.10 -2.30 -4.97
C SER A 29 0.16 -1.79 -4.30
N GLN A 30 1.32 -2.09 -4.89
CA GLN A 30 2.57 -1.50 -4.46
C GLN A 30 2.63 0.00 -4.78
N SER A 31 3.37 0.76 -3.97
CA SER A 31 3.59 2.20 -4.16
C SER A 31 5.05 2.60 -4.19
N GLN A 32 5.95 1.69 -4.57
CA GLN A 32 7.40 1.94 -4.68
C GLN A 32 8.11 2.09 -3.31
N SER A 33 9.44 2.22 -3.35
CA SER A 33 10.22 2.43 -2.12
C SER A 33 10.08 3.86 -1.60
N PRO A 34 9.74 4.06 -0.32
CA PRO A 34 9.75 5.39 0.29
C PRO A 34 11.18 5.90 0.59
N LEU A 35 12.21 5.07 0.40
CA LEU A 35 13.61 5.42 0.65
C LEU A 35 14.34 5.85 -0.62
N ILE A 36 14.28 5.02 -1.67
CA ILE A 36 15.09 5.21 -2.89
C ILE A 36 14.28 5.69 -4.11
N GLN A 37 12.95 5.57 -4.09
CA GLN A 37 12.06 5.99 -5.18
C GLN A 37 11.03 7.03 -4.71
N LYS A 38 11.49 8.03 -3.93
CA LYS A 38 10.63 9.00 -3.25
C LYS A 38 9.66 9.74 -4.17
N ASP A 39 10.10 10.14 -5.35
CA ASP A 39 9.24 10.91 -6.28
C ASP A 39 8.13 10.05 -6.88
N LEU A 40 8.45 8.80 -7.24
CA LEU A 40 7.45 7.84 -7.70
C LEU A 40 6.47 7.45 -6.59
N PHE A 41 6.98 7.27 -5.37
CA PHE A 41 6.16 7.05 -4.19
C PHE A 41 5.18 8.21 -3.98
N ARG A 42 5.67 9.45 -3.93
CA ARG A 42 4.83 10.66 -3.79
C ARG A 42 3.83 10.84 -4.92
N LYS A 43 4.23 10.61 -6.18
CA LYS A 43 3.33 10.60 -7.35
C LYS A 43 2.19 9.59 -7.15
N THR A 44 2.53 8.38 -6.70
CA THR A 44 1.56 7.31 -6.43
C THR A 44 0.62 7.67 -5.29
N LEU A 45 1.13 8.25 -4.20
CA LEU A 45 0.30 8.74 -3.10
C LEU A 45 -0.65 9.85 -3.57
N LYS A 46 -0.18 10.82 -4.36
CA LYS A 46 -1.04 11.88 -4.88
C LYS A 46 -2.15 11.30 -5.78
N ASN A 47 -1.79 10.44 -6.72
CA ASN A 47 -2.73 9.90 -7.70
C ASN A 47 -3.76 8.95 -7.08
N SER A 48 -3.38 8.19 -6.07
CA SER A 48 -4.28 7.27 -5.35
C SER A 48 -5.18 7.96 -4.32
N ALA A 49 -5.02 9.28 -4.08
CA ALA A 49 -5.79 10.00 -3.06
C ALA A 49 -7.31 10.04 -3.36
N VAL A 50 -7.72 9.69 -4.58
CA VAL A 50 -9.14 9.52 -4.97
C VAL A 50 -9.80 8.28 -4.37
N MET A 51 -9.02 7.31 -3.89
CA MET A 51 -9.55 6.02 -3.43
C MET A 51 -10.16 6.11 -2.03
N ARG A 52 -11.31 5.45 -1.81
CA ARG A 52 -12.01 5.47 -0.53
C ARG A 52 -11.30 4.64 0.53
N ASN A 53 -11.35 5.07 1.79
CA ASN A 53 -10.76 4.37 2.94
C ASN A 53 -9.29 3.96 2.73
N ARG A 54 -8.55 4.74 1.93
CA ARG A 54 -7.17 4.41 1.56
C ARG A 54 -6.26 4.38 2.80
N ARG A 55 -5.41 3.37 2.90
CA ARG A 55 -4.31 3.29 3.87
C ARG A 55 -3.02 2.90 3.19
N VAL A 56 -1.90 3.35 3.75
CA VAL A 56 -0.55 2.96 3.35
C VAL A 56 -0.01 1.99 4.39
N PHE A 57 0.68 0.95 3.92
CA PHE A 57 1.44 0.04 4.77
C PHE A 57 2.80 -0.24 4.15
N VAL A 58 3.73 -0.71 4.99
CA VAL A 58 5.07 -1.09 4.58
C VAL A 58 5.35 -2.53 4.97
N SER A 59 6.22 -3.18 4.20
CA SER A 59 6.78 -4.47 4.57
C SER A 59 8.24 -4.54 4.16
N THR A 60 8.98 -5.42 4.83
CA THR A 60 10.35 -5.74 4.47
C THR A 60 10.33 -6.85 3.41
N VAL A 61 10.82 -6.54 2.21
CA VAL A 61 11.01 -7.48 1.10
C VAL A 61 12.52 -7.56 0.82
N PRO A 62 13.24 -8.57 1.35
CA PRO A 62 14.71 -8.57 1.35
C PRO A 62 15.36 -8.43 -0.02
N THR A 63 14.71 -8.92 -1.07
CA THR A 63 15.21 -8.87 -2.45
C THR A 63 14.91 -7.56 -3.17
N TYR A 64 14.14 -6.65 -2.56
CA TYR A 64 13.89 -5.31 -3.12
C TYR A 64 14.95 -4.32 -2.66
N PRO A 65 15.25 -3.28 -3.46
CA PRO A 65 16.24 -2.26 -3.09
C PRO A 65 15.97 -1.65 -1.71
N LEU A 66 16.97 -1.70 -0.82
CA LEU A 66 16.91 -1.26 0.59
C LEU A 66 15.84 -1.94 1.45
N SER A 67 15.26 -3.05 0.96
CA SER A 67 14.30 -3.92 1.61
C SER A 67 12.97 -3.31 2.09
N LEU A 68 12.86 -2.00 2.30
CA LEU A 68 11.62 -1.36 2.72
C LEU A 68 10.76 -0.99 1.51
N TRP A 69 9.58 -1.60 1.42
CA TRP A 69 8.63 -1.35 0.34
C TRP A 69 7.29 -0.88 0.87
N SER A 70 6.63 0.01 0.12
CA SER A 70 5.32 0.54 0.47
C SER A 70 4.21 -0.03 -0.42
N PHE A 71 3.01 -0.05 0.14
CA PHE A 71 1.80 -0.53 -0.49
C PHE A 71 0.62 0.34 -0.09
N ILE A 72 -0.40 0.34 -0.94
CA ILE A 72 -1.67 1.03 -0.73
C ILE A 72 -2.78 -0.01 -0.69
N ILE A 73 -3.69 0.12 0.26
CA ILE A 73 -4.96 -0.61 0.31
C ILE A 73 -6.13 0.36 0.37
N SER A 74 -7.23 0.07 -0.33
CA SER A 74 -8.45 0.88 -0.32
C SER A 74 -9.71 0.01 -0.37
N GLY A 75 -10.87 0.64 -0.14
CA GLY A 75 -12.18 -0.02 -0.19
C GLY A 75 -12.68 -0.56 1.17
N ASP A 76 -13.43 -1.66 1.11
CA ASP A 76 -14.09 -2.32 2.24
C ASP A 76 -13.13 -3.31 2.95
N HIS A 77 -12.10 -2.76 3.61
CA HIS A 77 -11.17 -3.54 4.42
C HIS A 77 -11.38 -3.28 5.92
N SER A 78 -11.30 -4.34 6.72
CA SER A 78 -11.48 -4.27 8.17
C SER A 78 -10.49 -5.18 8.88
N PHE A 79 -9.80 -4.63 9.87
CA PHE A 79 -8.81 -5.39 10.63
C PHE A 79 -9.43 -6.13 11.83
N ARG A 80 -10.73 -5.94 12.08
CA ARG A 80 -11.48 -6.52 13.21
C ARG A 80 -11.34 -8.05 13.28
N TYR A 81 -11.29 -8.70 12.13
CA TYR A 81 -11.33 -10.16 12.03
C TYR A 81 -9.98 -10.80 11.69
N VAL A 82 -8.88 -10.05 11.68
CA VAL A 82 -7.55 -10.56 11.28
C VAL A 82 -7.15 -11.79 12.09
N LYS A 83 -7.22 -11.72 13.43
CA LYS A 83 -6.88 -12.86 14.31
C LYS A 83 -7.79 -14.06 14.08
N ARG A 84 -9.10 -13.84 13.95
CA ARG A 84 -10.09 -14.90 13.70
C ARG A 84 -9.84 -15.59 12.35
N ASN A 85 -9.58 -14.80 11.30
CA ASN A 85 -9.34 -15.32 9.96
C ASN A 85 -7.99 -16.06 9.88
N PHE A 86 -6.98 -15.59 10.61
CA PHE A 86 -5.67 -16.23 10.64
C PHE A 86 -5.72 -17.66 11.19
N ARG A 87 -6.60 -17.96 12.18
CA ARG A 87 -6.78 -19.34 12.70
C ARG A 87 -7.09 -20.37 11.61
N LYS A 88 -7.69 -19.96 10.48
CA LYS A 88 -8.01 -20.86 9.35
C LYS A 88 -6.77 -21.27 8.53
N ILE A 89 -5.69 -20.52 8.67
CA ILE A 89 -4.43 -20.67 7.91
C ILE A 89 -3.22 -20.79 8.83
N GLU A 90 -3.43 -20.99 10.13
CA GLU A 90 -2.36 -21.14 11.12
C GLU A 90 -1.48 -22.33 10.75
N GLY A 91 -0.15 -22.14 10.85
CA GLY A 91 0.85 -23.11 10.40
C GLY A 91 1.06 -23.20 8.87
N LYS A 92 0.29 -22.45 8.06
CA LYS A 92 0.40 -22.49 6.58
C LYS A 92 1.22 -21.34 5.98
N THR A 93 1.67 -20.39 6.78
CA THR A 93 2.39 -19.20 6.32
C THR A 93 3.81 -19.15 6.88
N ARG A 94 4.75 -18.68 6.07
CA ARG A 94 6.16 -18.50 6.48
C ARG A 94 6.43 -17.11 7.08
N HIS A 95 5.67 -16.10 6.64
CA HIS A 95 5.91 -14.70 7.01
C HIS A 95 4.67 -14.04 7.61
N TYR A 96 3.52 -14.20 6.96
CA TYR A 96 2.28 -13.56 7.42
C TYR A 96 1.82 -14.14 8.76
N ASN A 97 1.58 -13.28 9.73
CA ASN A 97 0.86 -13.56 10.96
C ASN A 97 0.10 -12.27 11.40
N PRO A 98 -0.79 -12.33 12.41
CA PRO A 98 -1.53 -11.14 12.83
C PRO A 98 -0.63 -9.98 13.28
N GLY A 99 0.46 -10.26 13.98
CA GLY A 99 1.42 -9.24 14.41
C GLY A 99 2.04 -8.49 13.24
N VAL A 100 2.52 -9.23 12.23
CA VAL A 100 3.07 -8.68 10.97
C VAL A 100 2.01 -7.87 10.23
N HIS A 101 0.76 -8.34 10.18
CA HIS A 101 -0.34 -7.59 9.55
C HIS A 101 -0.53 -6.23 10.23
N PHE A 102 -0.64 -6.19 11.55
CA PHE A 102 -0.88 -4.93 12.27
C PHE A 102 0.33 -3.99 12.20
N SER A 103 1.55 -4.51 12.38
CA SER A 103 2.77 -3.71 12.37
C SER A 103 3.05 -3.07 11.01
N ALA A 104 2.65 -3.69 9.91
CA ALA A 104 2.79 -3.13 8.57
C ALA A 104 2.13 -1.75 8.42
N PHE A 105 1.06 -1.47 9.18
CA PHE A 105 0.36 -0.19 9.19
C PHE A 105 0.87 0.79 10.26
N MET A 106 1.82 0.38 11.11
CA MET A 106 2.43 1.22 12.13
C MET A 106 3.64 1.96 11.55
N LEU A 107 3.34 3.01 10.77
CA LEU A 107 4.35 3.77 10.05
C LEU A 107 5.23 4.61 11.01
N PRO A 108 6.54 4.77 10.74
CA PRO A 108 7.37 5.74 11.45
C PRO A 108 6.93 7.18 11.16
N GLU A 109 7.23 8.12 12.05
CA GLU A 109 6.75 9.51 11.98
C GLU A 109 7.09 10.21 10.66
N TRP A 110 8.29 9.99 10.12
CA TRP A 110 8.69 10.58 8.83
C TRP A 110 7.79 10.10 7.68
N LEU A 111 7.33 8.86 7.71
CA LEU A 111 6.49 8.29 6.66
C LEU A 111 5.03 8.69 6.85
N LYS A 112 4.55 8.82 8.10
CA LYS A 112 3.23 9.40 8.38
C LYS A 112 3.11 10.80 7.76
N LYS A 113 4.14 11.64 7.94
CA LYS A 113 4.18 12.98 7.36
C LYS A 113 4.06 12.96 5.83
N GLU A 114 4.83 12.10 5.15
CA GLU A 114 4.75 11.95 3.68
C GLU A 114 3.35 11.54 3.20
N VAL A 115 2.67 10.67 3.95
CA VAL A 115 1.29 10.21 3.64
C VAL A 115 0.25 11.30 3.88
N GLU A 116 0.41 12.08 4.96
CA GLU A 116 -0.47 13.22 5.28
C GLU A 116 -0.34 14.34 4.25
N ASP A 117 0.89 14.71 3.88
CA ASP A 117 1.15 15.79 2.92
C ASP A 117 0.56 15.48 1.54
N ALA A 118 0.63 14.21 1.11
CA ALA A 118 -0.01 13.77 -0.13
C ALA A 118 -1.55 13.83 -0.09
N SER A 119 -2.15 13.88 1.10
CA SER A 119 -3.61 13.94 1.28
C SER A 119 -4.15 15.39 1.32
N LYS A 120 -3.28 16.38 1.57
CA LYS A 120 -3.64 17.82 1.67
C LYS A 120 -3.66 18.56 0.33
N GLY A 121 -3.12 17.95 -0.74
CA GLY A 121 -2.98 18.57 -2.06
C GLY A 121 -4.13 18.33 -3.03
N ASN A 122 -5.33 18.00 -2.54
CA ASN A 122 -6.55 17.82 -3.32
C ASN A 122 -7.57 18.91 -3.01
#